data_AF-A0A7V4M3W3-F1
#
_entry.id   AF-A0A7V4M3W3-F1
#
_cell.length_a   1.000
_cell.length_b   1.000
_cell.length_c   1.000
_cell.angle_alpha   90.00
_cell.angle_beta   90.00
_cell.angle_gamma   90.00
#
_symmetry.space_group_name_H-M   'P 1'
#
loop_
_entity.id
_entity.type
_entity.pdbx_description
1 polymer ?
#
loop_
_entity_poly.entity_id
_entity_poly.type
_entity_poly.pdbx_seq_one_letter_code
_entity_poly.pdbx_strand_id
1 'polypeptide(L)'
;MVQARKPHRIRPRAKSLLESLREFLTPEVWKQVRNAVPRRKMPRWDVAPLLWVLLTMTWCCGDSLPEKFEAARGFYVMGHHKRRRPGTSFQGFQQAVGKLPTAVLRALARGIRGRIEHFLADRWWIGEWIPFGCDGSRLECPRTVELEQRLGQGGKEDSSPTVWVTAIVHLVTGVVYLWRFGRGSKPSERRHLVEMLKDLPPKALIIANAGYYGYDLMLDLMAAGVSFLIRMSSTVTLYTEHETPLTEFREGLVYYWPDRAQKKRLPPVQARLLCVRDKKRKVHVWLLTDVVSSKQFSLSDANRFYRWRWENEGYFSSTFAIFP
;
A
#
# COMPACT_ATOMS: atom_id res chain seq x y z
N MET A 1 -1.07 4.81 -42.70
CA MET A 1 0.32 4.83 -42.16
C MET A 1 0.25 4.90 -40.64
N VAL A 2 0.51 3.79 -39.96
CA VAL A 2 0.59 3.74 -38.49
C VAL A 2 1.91 4.39 -38.09
N GLN A 3 1.86 5.52 -37.39
CA GLN A 3 3.07 6.14 -36.82
C GLN A 3 3.71 5.15 -35.85
N ALA A 4 4.91 4.68 -36.19
CA ALA A 4 5.74 3.88 -35.31
C ALA A 4 5.99 4.68 -34.01
N ARG A 5 5.50 4.17 -32.88
CA ARG A 5 5.83 4.72 -31.56
C ARG A 5 7.35 4.67 -31.41
N LYS A 6 7.97 5.85 -31.25
CA LYS A 6 9.41 5.97 -31.00
C LYS A 6 9.79 5.07 -29.81
N PRO A 7 10.87 4.27 -29.91
CA PRO A 7 11.31 3.45 -28.79
C PRO A 7 11.61 4.36 -27.60
N HIS A 8 11.04 4.04 -26.44
CA HIS A 8 11.31 4.75 -25.20
C HIS A 8 12.83 4.70 -24.95
N ARG A 9 13.49 5.87 -25.01
CA ARG A 9 14.89 5.98 -24.60
C ARG A 9 15.00 5.49 -23.16
N ILE A 10 15.71 4.37 -22.97
CA ILE A 10 16.07 3.87 -21.64
C ILE A 10 16.80 4.98 -20.92
N ARG A 11 16.29 5.39 -19.77
CA ARG A 11 16.88 6.49 -19.00
C ARG A 11 18.28 6.10 -18.53
N PRO A 12 19.22 7.05 -18.46
CA PRO A 12 20.47 6.81 -17.75
C PRO A 12 20.15 6.35 -16.33
N ARG A 13 20.67 5.20 -15.92
CA ARG A 13 20.52 4.73 -14.53
C ARG A 13 21.30 5.68 -13.62
N ALA A 14 20.70 6.05 -12.50
CA ALA A 14 21.40 6.75 -11.43
C ALA A 14 22.68 5.99 -11.04
N LYS A 15 23.79 6.72 -10.93
CA LYS A 15 25.13 6.18 -10.66
C LYS A 15 25.47 6.18 -9.18
N SER A 16 24.64 6.81 -8.35
CA SER A 16 24.79 6.83 -6.90
C SER A 16 23.43 6.86 -6.20
N LEU A 17 23.40 6.44 -4.92
CA LEU A 17 22.20 6.53 -4.07
C LEU A 17 21.65 7.96 -4.00
N LEU A 18 22.53 8.97 -3.99
CA LEU A 18 22.13 10.37 -3.94
C LEU A 18 21.42 10.81 -5.23
N GLU A 19 21.89 10.35 -6.39
CA GLU A 19 21.20 10.58 -7.66
C GLU A 19 19.84 9.88 -7.68
N SER A 20 19.78 8.61 -7.25
CA SER A 20 18.53 7.86 -7.14
C SER A 20 17.52 8.57 -6.23
N LEU A 21 17.95 9.04 -5.07
CA LEU A 21 17.07 9.76 -4.16
C LEU A 21 16.61 11.11 -4.73
N ARG A 22 17.45 11.82 -5.49
CA ARG A 22 17.06 13.07 -6.17
C ARG A 22 16.06 12.86 -7.30
N GLU A 23 16.05 11.69 -7.93
CA GLU A 23 15.07 11.32 -8.94
C GLU A 23 13.64 11.23 -8.39
N PHE A 24 13.50 10.77 -7.14
CA PHE A 24 12.22 10.74 -6.40
C PHE A 24 11.96 12.04 -5.63
N LEU A 25 12.97 12.62 -5.00
CA LEU A 25 12.88 13.84 -4.17
C LEU A 25 13.20 15.09 -5.00
N THR A 26 12.42 15.31 -6.05
CA THR A 26 12.61 16.42 -7.00
C THR A 26 12.31 17.79 -6.36
N PRO A 27 12.75 18.91 -6.97
CA PRO A 27 12.38 20.24 -6.50
C PRO A 27 10.86 20.45 -6.35
N GLU A 28 10.05 19.86 -7.23
CA GLU A 28 8.58 19.91 -7.18
C GLU A 28 8.04 19.17 -5.96
N VAL A 29 8.58 17.98 -5.65
CA VAL A 29 8.21 17.24 -4.44
C VAL A 29 8.55 18.07 -3.20
N TRP A 30 9.75 18.65 -3.13
CA TRP A 30 10.13 19.53 -2.03
C TRP A 30 9.23 20.78 -1.91
N LYS A 31 8.79 21.35 -3.04
CA LYS A 31 7.85 22.46 -3.07
C LYS A 31 6.50 22.06 -2.47
N GLN A 32 5.95 20.90 -2.85
CA GLN A 32 4.71 20.36 -2.29
C GLN A 32 4.83 20.13 -0.78
N VAL A 33 5.92 19.50 -0.35
CA VAL A 33 6.20 19.21 1.06
C VAL A 33 6.30 20.49 1.89
N ARG A 34 7.01 21.51 1.39
CA ARG A 34 7.15 22.81 2.07
C ARG A 34 5.85 23.58 2.16
N ASN A 35 4.99 23.47 1.15
CA ASN A 35 3.69 24.13 1.13
C ASN A 35 2.64 23.44 2.02
N ALA A 36 2.91 22.23 2.50
CA ALA A 36 2.00 21.49 3.37
C ALA A 36 1.92 22.04 4.80
N VAL A 37 2.82 22.97 5.16
CA VAL A 37 2.90 23.59 6.49
C VAL A 37 3.23 25.08 6.37
N PRO A 38 2.77 25.92 7.33
CA PRO A 38 3.15 27.32 7.36
C PRO A 38 4.67 27.49 7.42
N ARG A 39 5.19 28.56 6.80
CA ARG A 39 6.62 28.89 6.83
C ARG A 39 7.06 29.08 8.28
N ARG A 40 7.99 28.24 8.74
CA ARG A 40 8.69 28.41 10.03
C ARG A 40 10.03 29.11 9.82
N LYS A 41 10.57 29.76 10.86
CA LYS A 41 11.98 30.19 10.89
C LYS A 41 12.86 28.97 10.60
N MET A 42 13.79 29.08 9.63
CA MET A 42 14.61 27.95 9.15
C MET A 42 15.53 27.42 10.27
N PRO A 43 15.14 26.34 10.99
CA PRO A 43 15.96 25.79 12.04
C PRO A 43 17.13 25.01 11.40
N ARG A 44 18.08 24.54 12.23
CA ARG A 44 19.09 23.58 11.75
C ARG A 44 18.43 22.32 11.19
N TRP A 45 17.34 21.88 11.82
CA TRP A 45 16.45 20.84 11.31
C TRP A 45 15.29 21.45 10.51
N ASP A 46 15.58 22.03 9.35
CA ASP A 46 14.56 22.33 8.35
C ASP A 46 13.99 21.03 7.74
N VAL A 47 12.82 21.10 7.11
CA VAL A 47 12.07 19.93 6.60
C VAL A 47 12.91 19.09 5.63
N ALA A 48 13.72 19.72 4.78
CA ALA A 48 14.55 19.01 3.82
C ALA A 48 15.67 18.18 4.48
N PRO A 49 16.61 18.75 5.25
CA PRO A 49 17.64 17.95 5.93
C PRO A 49 17.05 16.91 6.87
N LEU A 50 15.96 17.23 7.57
CA LEU A 50 15.29 16.31 8.48
C LEU A 50 14.78 15.07 7.74
N LEU A 51 14.05 15.25 6.64
CA LEU A 51 13.51 14.15 5.84
C LEU A 51 14.59 13.37 5.10
N TRP A 52 15.64 14.03 4.61
CA TRP A 52 16.77 13.34 4.01
C TRP A 52 17.43 12.38 5.00
N VAL A 53 17.79 12.88 6.19
CA VAL A 53 18.43 12.07 7.23
C VAL A 53 17.49 10.93 7.64
N LEU A 54 16.22 11.23 7.94
CA LEU A 54 15.22 10.23 8.31
C LEU A 54 15.08 9.10 7.28
N LEU A 55 15.02 9.44 5.99
CA LEU A 55 14.94 8.45 4.93
C LEU A 55 16.25 7.65 4.84
N THR A 56 17.41 8.31 4.82
CA THR A 56 18.70 7.61 4.70
C THR A 56 18.98 6.66 5.86
N MET A 57 18.47 6.95 7.07
CA MET A 57 18.60 6.08 8.23
C MET A 57 18.00 4.68 8.00
N THR A 58 17.02 4.51 7.11
CA THR A 58 16.44 3.20 6.82
C THR A 58 17.39 2.28 6.04
N TRP A 59 18.42 2.84 5.39
CA TRP A 59 19.46 2.11 4.66
C TRP A 59 20.82 2.12 5.36
N CYS A 60 20.95 2.83 6.48
CA CYS A 60 22.21 2.89 7.22
C CYS A 60 22.40 1.66 8.10
N CYS A 61 23.61 1.09 8.06
CA CYS A 61 24.06 0.09 9.01
C CYS A 61 24.30 0.72 10.39
N GLY A 62 24.09 -0.07 11.44
CA GLY A 62 24.27 0.33 12.83
C GLY A 62 23.39 -0.52 13.73
N ASP A 63 23.90 -0.84 14.92
CA ASP A 63 23.19 -1.66 15.91
C ASP A 63 22.23 -0.81 16.75
N SER A 64 22.41 0.52 16.70
CA SER A 64 21.58 1.49 17.41
C SER A 64 21.07 2.63 16.52
N LEU A 65 19.95 3.26 16.92
CA LEU A 65 19.41 4.44 16.21
C LEU A 65 20.40 5.63 16.17
N PRO A 66 21.17 5.93 17.25
CA PRO A 66 22.22 6.95 17.20
C PRO A 66 23.31 6.68 16.16
N GLU A 67 23.77 5.43 16.01
CA GLU A 67 24.77 5.07 14.99
C GLU A 67 24.23 5.27 13.57
N LYS A 68 23.02 4.77 13.32
CA LYS A 68 22.35 4.96 12.02
C LYS A 68 22.17 6.45 11.72
N PHE A 69 21.88 7.26 12.74
CA PHE A 69 21.76 8.71 12.61
C PHE A 69 23.08 9.36 12.20
N GLU A 70 24.21 9.03 12.85
CA GLU A 70 25.50 9.62 12.50
C GLU A 70 25.93 9.25 11.08
N ALA A 71 25.72 8.00 10.67
CA ALA A 71 25.97 7.56 9.30
C ALA A 71 25.11 8.32 8.28
N ALA A 72 23.80 8.40 8.51
CA ALA A 72 22.84 9.11 7.66
C ALA A 72 23.14 10.61 7.55
N ARG A 73 23.45 11.24 8.69
CA ARG A 73 23.83 12.65 8.76
C ARG A 73 25.14 12.91 8.03
N GLY A 74 26.15 12.05 8.21
CA GLY A 74 27.41 12.11 7.49
C GLY A 74 27.20 12.07 5.98
N PHE A 75 26.39 11.11 5.51
CA PHE A 75 25.99 11.00 4.10
C PHE A 75 25.32 12.27 3.59
N TYR A 76 24.38 12.85 4.35
CA TYR A 76 23.74 14.12 3.98
C TYR A 76 24.74 15.27 3.87
N VAL A 77 25.63 15.43 4.85
CA VAL A 77 26.63 16.52 4.86
C VAL A 77 27.55 16.44 3.65
N MET A 78 27.99 15.23 3.28
CA MET A 78 28.83 15.00 2.10
C MET A 78 28.05 15.24 0.80
N GLY A 79 26.82 14.73 0.69
CA GLY A 79 25.97 14.87 -0.49
C GLY A 79 25.44 16.29 -0.73
N HIS A 80 25.46 17.15 0.30
CA HIS A 80 24.87 18.49 0.28
C HIS A 80 25.85 19.58 0.76
N HIS A 81 27.13 19.52 0.36
CA HIS A 81 28.19 20.44 0.79
C HIS A 81 27.87 21.95 0.60
N LYS A 82 27.06 22.32 -0.42
CA LYS A 82 26.65 23.73 -0.67
C LYS A 82 25.44 24.19 0.16
N ARG A 83 24.85 23.32 0.98
CA ARG A 83 23.66 23.62 1.79
C ARG A 83 24.04 23.84 3.25
N ARG A 84 23.19 24.55 3.99
CA ARG A 84 23.35 24.71 5.44
C ARG A 84 23.37 23.34 6.12
N ARG A 85 24.39 23.10 6.95
CA ARG A 85 24.53 21.85 7.70
C ARG A 85 23.38 21.67 8.72
N PRO A 86 22.87 20.42 8.86
CA PRO A 86 21.82 20.09 9.83
C PRO A 86 22.34 20.16 11.27
N GLY A 87 21.48 19.88 12.24
CA GLY A 87 21.90 19.73 13.64
C GLY A 87 22.93 18.61 13.83
N THR A 88 23.61 18.61 14.97
CA THR A 88 24.70 17.66 15.26
C THR A 88 24.29 16.52 16.20
N SER A 89 23.29 16.72 17.07
CA SER A 89 22.91 15.72 18.07
C SER A 89 21.73 14.86 17.64
N PHE A 90 21.79 13.57 17.97
CA PHE A 90 20.68 12.62 17.79
C PHE A 90 19.44 13.05 18.57
N GLN A 91 19.59 13.51 19.81
CA GLN A 91 18.47 14.01 20.63
C GLN A 91 17.75 15.19 19.95
N GLY A 92 18.52 16.13 19.37
CA GLY A 92 17.95 17.26 18.63
C GLY A 92 17.20 16.82 17.37
N PHE A 93 17.69 15.77 16.70
CA PHE A 93 16.98 15.14 15.59
C PHE A 93 15.68 14.48 16.02
N GLN A 94 15.67 13.67 17.09
CA GLN A 94 14.45 13.03 17.61
C GLN A 94 13.38 14.06 17.98
N GLN A 95 13.77 15.14 18.67
CA GLN A 95 12.84 16.23 18.99
C GLN A 95 12.28 16.92 17.74
N ALA A 96 13.09 17.06 16.68
CA ALA A 96 12.64 17.65 15.42
C ALA A 96 11.67 16.71 14.67
N VAL A 97 11.96 15.40 14.62
CA VAL A 97 11.06 14.38 14.06
C VAL A 97 9.74 14.33 14.83
N GLY A 98 9.77 14.34 16.17
CA GLY A 98 8.56 14.35 17.00
C GLY A 98 7.67 15.60 16.79
N LYS A 99 8.24 16.69 16.28
CA LYS A 99 7.51 17.94 15.93
C LYS A 99 7.13 18.04 14.46
N LEU A 100 7.42 17.00 13.66
CA LEU A 100 7.14 16.97 12.23
C LEU A 100 5.64 16.73 11.99
N PRO A 101 4.90 17.67 11.40
CA PRO A 101 3.48 17.47 11.18
C PRO A 101 3.21 16.34 10.19
N THR A 102 2.23 15.48 10.47
CA THR A 102 1.85 14.37 9.57
C THR A 102 1.47 14.84 8.16
N ALA A 103 1.00 16.08 8.01
CA ALA A 103 0.73 16.70 6.72
C ALA A 103 1.97 16.73 5.81
N VAL A 104 3.16 16.94 6.38
CA VAL A 104 4.44 16.92 5.65
C VAL A 104 4.73 15.53 5.09
N LEU A 105 4.56 14.49 5.92
CA LEU A 105 4.76 13.09 5.51
C LEU A 105 3.75 12.67 4.44
N ARG A 106 2.48 13.09 4.56
CA ARG A 106 1.45 12.84 3.55
C ARG A 106 1.75 13.54 2.22
N ALA A 107 2.23 14.78 2.27
CA ALA A 107 2.64 15.52 1.08
C ALA A 107 3.86 14.86 0.41
N LEU A 108 4.83 14.40 1.20
CA LEU A 108 5.99 13.66 0.69
C LEU A 108 5.55 12.35 0.02
N ALA A 109 4.71 11.56 0.68
CA ALA A 109 4.17 10.32 0.12
C ALA A 109 3.43 10.55 -1.21
N ARG A 110 2.59 11.59 -1.28
CA ARG A 110 1.89 11.98 -2.51
C ARG A 110 2.87 12.38 -3.62
N GLY A 111 3.88 13.17 -3.29
CA GLY A 111 4.91 13.59 -4.25
C GLY A 111 5.69 12.40 -4.80
N ILE A 112 6.10 11.46 -3.94
CA ILE A 112 6.82 10.25 -4.33
C ILE A 112 5.94 9.32 -5.17
N ARG A 113 4.65 9.14 -4.85
CA ARG A 113 3.71 8.35 -5.67
C ARG A 113 3.68 8.79 -7.13
N GLY A 114 3.55 10.09 -7.37
CA GLY A 114 3.59 10.62 -8.74
C GLY A 114 4.91 10.36 -9.48
N ARG A 115 6.01 10.13 -8.74
CA ARG A 115 7.29 9.71 -9.33
C ARG A 115 7.34 8.22 -9.59
N ILE A 116 6.80 7.38 -8.70
CA ILE A 116 6.79 5.92 -8.84
C ILE A 116 6.17 5.51 -10.18
N GLU A 117 5.00 6.05 -10.52
CA GLU A 117 4.31 5.76 -11.79
C GLU A 117 5.19 6.08 -13.01
N HIS A 118 5.95 7.17 -12.92
CA HIS A 118 6.80 7.64 -13.99
C HIS A 118 8.11 6.84 -14.12
N PHE A 119 8.70 6.40 -13.01
CA PHE A 119 9.94 5.63 -13.00
C PHE A 119 9.74 4.15 -13.26
N LEU A 120 8.62 3.59 -12.80
CA LEU A 120 8.33 2.17 -12.91
C LEU A 120 7.35 1.87 -14.04
N ALA A 121 7.09 2.82 -14.94
CA ALA A 121 6.11 2.72 -16.02
C ALA A 121 6.16 1.39 -16.79
N ASP A 122 7.36 0.90 -17.11
CA ASP A 122 7.57 -0.36 -17.85
C ASP A 122 7.07 -1.60 -17.10
N ARG A 123 7.01 -1.54 -15.77
CA ARG A 123 6.55 -2.64 -14.89
C ARG A 123 5.23 -2.32 -14.19
N TRP A 124 4.71 -1.10 -14.37
CA TRP A 124 3.54 -0.58 -13.68
C TRP A 124 2.24 -1.20 -14.20
N TRP A 125 2.22 -1.55 -15.48
CA TRP A 125 1.07 -2.11 -16.16
C TRP A 125 1.26 -3.59 -16.40
N ILE A 126 0.25 -4.40 -16.10
CA ILE A 126 0.18 -5.79 -16.52
C ILE A 126 -1.12 -6.01 -17.30
N GLY A 127 -0.99 -6.09 -18.62
CA GLY A 127 -2.14 -6.01 -19.52
C GLY A 127 -2.81 -4.65 -19.39
N GLU A 128 -4.10 -4.64 -19.08
CA GLU A 128 -4.89 -3.41 -18.88
C GLU A 128 -4.93 -2.93 -17.42
N TRP A 129 -4.27 -3.65 -16.50
CA TRP A 129 -4.43 -3.47 -15.06
C TRP A 129 -3.16 -3.00 -14.36
N ILE A 130 -3.34 -2.28 -13.26
CA ILE A 130 -2.29 -1.98 -12.28
C ILE A 130 -2.57 -2.85 -11.04
N PRO A 131 -1.87 -3.98 -10.87
CA PRO A 131 -2.19 -4.95 -9.82
C PRO A 131 -1.64 -4.50 -8.46
N PHE A 132 -2.54 -4.30 -7.50
CA PHE A 132 -2.23 -3.92 -6.14
C PHE A 132 -2.67 -4.97 -5.13
N GLY A 133 -1.78 -5.38 -4.24
CA GLY A 133 -2.13 -6.16 -3.06
C GLY A 133 -2.59 -5.24 -1.94
N CYS A 134 -3.70 -5.56 -1.29
CA CYS A 134 -4.11 -4.90 -0.05
C CYS A 134 -4.01 -5.89 1.10
N ASP A 135 -3.24 -5.52 2.12
CA ASP A 135 -3.12 -6.29 3.36
C ASP A 135 -2.87 -5.35 4.53
N GLY A 136 -3.05 -5.85 5.74
CA GLY A 136 -2.67 -5.11 6.92
C GLY A 136 -2.17 -5.99 8.04
N SER A 137 -1.56 -5.33 9.00
CA SER A 137 -0.93 -5.95 10.14
C SER A 137 -1.14 -5.10 11.38
N ARG A 138 -1.08 -5.75 12.53
CA ARG A 138 -1.09 -5.10 13.83
C ARG A 138 0.35 -4.99 14.32
N LEU A 139 0.74 -3.79 14.73
CA LEU A 139 2.05 -3.52 15.34
C LEU A 139 1.86 -3.14 16.80
N GLU A 140 2.72 -3.69 17.65
CA GLU A 140 2.82 -3.30 19.04
C GLU A 140 3.60 -2.00 19.16
N CYS A 141 3.11 -1.10 20.00
CA CYS A 141 3.74 0.16 20.29
C CYS A 141 4.30 0.15 21.73
N PRO A 142 5.29 1.00 22.03
CA PRO A 142 5.78 1.18 23.40
C PRO A 142 4.65 1.54 24.37
N ARG A 143 4.72 1.00 25.59
CA ARG A 143 3.78 1.30 26.69
C ARG A 143 4.08 2.69 27.24
N THR A 144 3.45 3.68 26.63
CA THR A 144 3.45 5.05 27.12
C THR A 144 2.01 5.47 27.39
N VAL A 145 1.82 6.29 28.41
CA VAL A 145 0.48 6.78 28.80
C VAL A 145 -0.26 7.40 27.62
N GLU A 146 0.46 8.15 26.77
CA GLU A 146 -0.12 8.76 25.57
C GLU A 146 -0.64 7.71 24.57
N LEU A 147 0.16 6.68 24.27
CA LEU A 147 -0.22 5.66 23.28
C LEU A 147 -1.31 4.73 23.80
N GLU A 148 -1.32 4.44 25.10
CA GLU A 148 -2.38 3.65 25.74
C GLU A 148 -3.73 4.36 25.66
N GLN A 149 -3.78 5.65 25.98
CA GLN A 149 -4.99 6.47 25.86
C GLN A 149 -5.46 6.59 24.40
N ARG A 150 -4.53 6.72 23.45
CA ARG A 150 -4.85 7.00 22.04
C ARG A 150 -5.13 5.77 21.20
N LEU A 151 -4.44 4.66 21.38
CA LEU A 151 -4.52 3.48 20.51
C LEU A 151 -5.42 2.37 21.10
N GLY A 152 -5.50 2.31 22.43
CA GLY A 152 -6.14 1.21 23.15
C GLY A 152 -5.36 -0.10 23.02
N GLN A 153 -5.85 -1.13 23.70
CA GLN A 153 -5.27 -2.46 23.73
C GLN A 153 -5.90 -3.33 22.62
N GLY A 154 -5.08 -4.07 21.90
CA GLY A 154 -5.53 -4.94 20.81
C GLY A 154 -5.28 -6.40 21.15
N GLY A 155 -6.17 -7.02 21.93
CA GLY A 155 -6.01 -8.41 22.36
C GLY A 155 -6.52 -8.66 23.77
N LYS A 156 -5.79 -9.47 24.54
CA LYS A 156 -6.07 -9.78 25.95
C LYS A 156 -5.82 -8.57 26.85
N GLU A 157 -6.37 -8.62 28.06
CA GLU A 157 -6.01 -7.73 29.18
C GLU A 157 -4.48 -7.71 29.34
N ASP A 158 -3.88 -6.54 29.59
CA ASP A 158 -2.42 -6.27 29.63
C ASP A 158 -1.65 -6.35 28.30
N SER A 159 -2.33 -6.33 27.15
CA SER A 159 -1.63 -6.19 25.86
C SER A 159 -1.06 -4.78 25.67
N SER A 160 0.10 -4.70 25.03
CA SER A 160 0.72 -3.41 24.65
C SER A 160 -0.25 -2.62 23.75
N PRO A 161 -0.20 -1.27 23.75
CA PRO A 161 -1.01 -0.48 22.82
C PRO A 161 -0.65 -0.89 21.39
N THR A 162 -1.65 -1.00 20.52
CA THR A 162 -1.42 -1.48 19.15
C THR A 162 -1.94 -0.52 18.09
N VAL A 163 -1.17 -0.38 17.02
CA VAL A 163 -1.59 0.31 15.81
C VAL A 163 -1.90 -0.72 14.73
N TRP A 164 -3.00 -0.50 14.00
CA TRP A 164 -3.26 -1.25 12.78
C TRP A 164 -2.68 -0.49 11.60
N VAL A 165 -1.91 -1.16 10.75
CA VAL A 165 -1.39 -0.59 9.50
C VAL A 165 -1.98 -1.37 8.34
N THR A 166 -2.67 -0.69 7.44
CA THR A 166 -3.12 -1.27 6.17
C THR A 166 -2.31 -0.65 5.06
N ALA A 167 -1.74 -1.47 4.20
CA ALA A 167 -0.91 -1.03 3.08
C ALA A 167 -1.47 -1.57 1.75
N ILE A 168 -1.30 -0.76 0.71
CA ILE A 168 -1.53 -1.13 -0.67
C ILE A 168 -0.18 -1.17 -1.36
N VAL A 169 0.20 -2.33 -1.89
CA VAL A 169 1.51 -2.60 -2.48
C VAL A 169 1.33 -2.95 -3.95
N HIS A 170 2.12 -2.34 -4.82
CA HIS A 170 2.15 -2.71 -6.23
C HIS A 170 2.83 -4.07 -6.40
N LEU A 171 2.08 -5.09 -6.86
CA LEU A 171 2.46 -6.50 -6.72
C LEU A 171 3.70 -6.90 -7.53
N VAL A 172 4.00 -6.18 -8.61
CA VAL A 172 5.12 -6.50 -9.50
C VAL A 172 6.43 -5.89 -9.00
N THR A 173 6.35 -4.71 -8.39
CA THR A 173 7.55 -3.95 -7.97
C THR A 173 7.80 -4.05 -6.47
N GLY A 174 6.84 -4.54 -5.69
CA GLY A 174 6.91 -4.57 -4.22
C GLY A 174 6.82 -3.19 -3.57
N VAL A 175 6.55 -2.13 -4.35
CA VAL A 175 6.53 -0.76 -3.83
C VAL A 175 5.23 -0.52 -3.07
N VAL A 176 5.37 -0.07 -1.83
CA VAL A 176 4.25 0.41 -1.02
C VAL A 176 3.73 1.69 -1.64
N TYR A 177 2.52 1.63 -2.18
CA TYR A 177 1.89 2.74 -2.87
C TYR A 177 1.11 3.61 -1.89
N LEU A 178 0.24 3.01 -1.07
CA LEU A 178 -0.55 3.71 -0.05
C LEU A 178 -0.48 2.97 1.27
N TRP A 179 -0.65 3.69 2.37
CA TRP A 179 -0.85 3.09 3.68
C TRP A 179 -1.70 3.99 4.57
N ARG A 180 -2.35 3.37 5.56
CA ARG A 180 -3.10 4.07 6.61
C ARG A 180 -2.86 3.40 7.95
N PHE A 181 -2.86 4.24 8.98
CA PHE A 181 -2.83 3.85 10.38
C PHE A 181 -4.24 3.94 10.97
N GLY A 182 -4.59 2.96 11.78
CA GLY A 182 -5.81 2.91 12.57
C GLY A 182 -5.54 2.41 13.98
N ARG A 183 -6.53 2.51 14.86
CA ARG A 183 -6.45 1.95 16.21
C ARG A 183 -6.46 0.43 16.13
N GLY A 184 -5.58 -0.26 16.86
CA GLY A 184 -5.46 -1.72 16.80
C GLY A 184 -6.65 -2.48 17.40
N SER A 185 -7.48 -1.80 18.20
CA SER A 185 -8.68 -2.31 18.86
C SER A 185 -9.91 -2.49 17.95
N LYS A 186 -9.90 -1.99 16.70
CA LYS A 186 -11.03 -2.12 15.76
C LYS A 186 -10.55 -2.65 14.40
N PRO A 187 -11.25 -3.62 13.78
CA PRO A 187 -10.94 -4.08 12.43
C PRO A 187 -11.14 -2.92 11.46
N SER A 188 -10.03 -2.39 10.96
CA SER A 188 -9.98 -1.13 10.24
C SER A 188 -9.63 -1.28 8.76
N GLU A 189 -9.26 -2.49 8.31
CA GLU A 189 -8.70 -2.73 6.98
C GLU A 189 -9.63 -2.41 5.82
N ARG A 190 -10.87 -2.92 5.84
CA ARG A 190 -11.86 -2.62 4.80
C ARG A 190 -12.14 -1.12 4.73
N ARG A 191 -12.30 -0.49 5.90
CA ARG A 191 -12.50 0.95 6.00
C ARG A 191 -11.28 1.73 5.51
N HIS A 192 -10.08 1.32 5.87
CA HIS A 192 -8.84 1.92 5.39
C HIS A 192 -8.73 1.81 3.88
N LEU A 193 -9.06 0.66 3.29
CA LEU A 193 -9.10 0.46 1.86
C LEU A 193 -10.05 1.46 1.20
N VAL A 194 -11.31 1.54 1.68
CA VAL A 194 -12.29 2.53 1.19
C VAL A 194 -11.75 3.96 1.27
N GLU A 195 -11.14 4.34 2.39
CA GLU A 195 -10.57 5.68 2.59
C GLU A 195 -9.35 5.97 1.67
N MET A 196 -8.70 4.93 1.15
CA MET A 196 -7.57 5.00 0.21
C MET A 196 -7.97 4.97 -1.27
N LEU A 197 -9.20 4.57 -1.62
CA LEU A 197 -9.63 4.39 -3.02
C LEU A 197 -9.44 5.65 -3.87
N LYS A 198 -9.72 6.82 -3.30
CA LYS A 198 -9.57 8.11 -3.98
C LYS A 198 -8.14 8.46 -4.40
N ASP A 199 -7.15 7.80 -3.81
CA ASP A 199 -5.74 8.01 -4.09
C ASP A 199 -5.17 6.92 -5.03
N LEU A 200 -5.99 5.96 -5.48
CA LEU A 200 -5.60 4.94 -6.45
C LEU A 200 -5.66 5.47 -7.89
N PRO A 201 -4.75 5.01 -8.77
CA PRO A 201 -4.79 5.38 -10.18
C PRO A 201 -5.98 4.71 -10.88
N PRO A 202 -6.46 5.27 -12.01
CA PRO A 202 -7.40 4.58 -12.88
C PRO A 202 -6.86 3.20 -13.28
N LYS A 203 -7.75 2.22 -13.47
CA LYS A 203 -7.37 0.82 -13.79
C LYS A 203 -6.61 0.08 -12.66
N ALA A 204 -6.66 0.60 -11.44
CA ALA A 204 -6.26 -0.16 -10.27
C ALA A 204 -7.10 -1.44 -10.14
N LEU A 205 -6.41 -2.57 -9.93
CA LEU A 205 -7.02 -3.85 -9.61
C LEU A 205 -6.53 -4.26 -8.22
N ILE A 206 -7.45 -4.32 -7.25
CA ILE A 206 -7.13 -4.71 -5.87
C ILE A 206 -7.23 -6.23 -5.71
N ILE A 207 -6.12 -6.87 -5.35
CA ILE A 207 -6.02 -8.28 -5.00
C ILE A 207 -5.99 -8.40 -3.48
N ALA A 208 -6.94 -9.12 -2.89
CA ALA A 208 -7.06 -9.23 -1.44
C ALA A 208 -7.51 -10.61 -0.95
N ASN A 209 -7.23 -10.89 0.32
CA ASN A 209 -7.62 -12.13 1.00
C ASN A 209 -9.09 -12.14 1.42
N ALA A 210 -9.55 -13.27 1.94
CA ALA A 210 -10.91 -13.45 2.46
C ALA A 210 -11.26 -12.51 3.63
N GLY A 211 -10.28 -11.81 4.22
CA GLY A 211 -10.58 -10.71 5.14
C GLY A 211 -11.34 -9.55 4.47
N TYR A 212 -11.31 -9.43 3.14
CA TYR A 212 -11.83 -8.28 2.39
C TYR A 212 -13.14 -8.57 1.63
N TYR A 213 -13.80 -9.72 1.75
CA TYR A 213 -15.13 -9.86 1.14
C TYR A 213 -16.18 -9.01 1.90
N GLY A 214 -17.15 -8.46 1.17
CA GLY A 214 -18.26 -7.72 1.78
C GLY A 214 -19.04 -6.90 0.75
N TYR A 215 -20.36 -6.88 0.89
CA TYR A 215 -21.26 -6.29 -0.10
C TYR A 215 -21.02 -4.78 -0.24
N ASP A 216 -20.98 -4.07 0.89
CA ASP A 216 -20.72 -2.63 0.92
C ASP A 216 -19.32 -2.30 0.34
N LEU A 217 -18.29 -3.10 0.65
CA LEU A 217 -16.94 -2.89 0.11
C LEU A 217 -16.87 -3.08 -1.41
N MET A 218 -17.52 -4.12 -1.94
CA MET A 218 -17.57 -4.37 -3.38
C MET A 218 -18.26 -3.23 -4.11
N LEU A 219 -19.35 -2.69 -3.56
CA LEU A 219 -20.01 -1.51 -4.10
C LEU A 219 -19.12 -0.28 -4.05
N ASP A 220 -18.41 -0.03 -2.95
CA ASP A 220 -17.48 1.11 -2.83
C ASP A 220 -16.33 1.02 -3.85
N LEU A 221 -15.79 -0.18 -4.08
CA LEU A 221 -14.76 -0.44 -5.10
C LEU A 221 -15.27 -0.14 -6.51
N MET A 222 -16.43 -0.71 -6.87
CA MET A 222 -17.06 -0.49 -8.18
C MET A 222 -17.43 0.98 -8.39
N ALA A 223 -17.98 1.66 -7.38
CA ALA A 223 -18.32 3.08 -7.44
C ALA A 223 -17.07 3.97 -7.62
N ALA A 224 -15.92 3.56 -7.08
CA ALA A 224 -14.65 4.23 -7.29
C ALA A 224 -13.98 3.90 -8.64
N GLY A 225 -14.58 3.04 -9.46
CA GLY A 225 -13.99 2.57 -10.72
C GLY A 225 -12.74 1.69 -10.52
N VAL A 226 -12.62 1.07 -9.35
CA VAL A 226 -11.52 0.18 -8.97
C VAL A 226 -12.00 -1.26 -9.06
N SER A 227 -11.35 -2.04 -9.91
CA SER A 227 -11.66 -3.47 -10.03
C SER A 227 -11.03 -4.27 -8.90
N PHE A 228 -11.54 -5.46 -8.64
CA PHE A 228 -11.08 -6.32 -7.56
C PHE A 228 -10.93 -7.79 -7.95
N LEU A 229 -10.07 -8.48 -7.21
CA LEU A 229 -9.90 -9.92 -7.19
C LEU A 229 -9.76 -10.37 -5.72
N ILE A 230 -10.86 -10.81 -5.12
CA ILE A 230 -10.93 -11.10 -3.69
C ILE A 230 -11.07 -12.60 -3.48
N ARG A 231 -10.24 -13.18 -2.62
CA ARG A 231 -10.38 -14.58 -2.21
C ARG A 231 -11.67 -14.76 -1.41
N MET A 232 -12.47 -15.76 -1.78
CA MET A 232 -13.70 -16.09 -1.08
C MET A 232 -13.48 -17.08 0.05
N SER A 233 -14.24 -16.89 1.14
CA SER A 233 -14.37 -17.85 2.23
C SER A 233 -15.42 -18.90 1.87
N SER A 234 -15.27 -20.12 2.39
CA SER A 234 -16.28 -21.18 2.28
C SER A 234 -17.60 -20.85 3.00
N THR A 235 -17.59 -19.82 3.86
CA THR A 235 -18.77 -19.35 4.60
C THR A 235 -19.65 -18.39 3.80
N VAL A 236 -19.26 -18.04 2.57
CA VAL A 236 -19.99 -17.08 1.74
C VAL A 236 -20.91 -17.81 0.77
N THR A 237 -22.18 -17.46 0.80
CA THR A 237 -23.17 -17.91 -0.19
C THR A 237 -23.11 -17.03 -1.44
N LEU A 238 -22.97 -17.68 -2.60
CA LEU A 238 -23.05 -17.07 -3.92
C LEU A 238 -24.17 -17.75 -4.69
N TYR A 239 -24.88 -16.99 -5.51
CA TYR A 239 -26.00 -17.47 -6.30
C TYR A 239 -25.61 -17.58 -7.78
N THR A 240 -26.13 -18.59 -8.46
CA THR A 240 -26.02 -18.82 -9.90
C THR A 240 -27.42 -18.84 -10.50
N GLU A 241 -27.56 -18.55 -11.80
CA GLU A 241 -28.87 -18.63 -12.47
C GLU A 241 -29.39 -20.06 -12.59
N HIS A 242 -28.47 -21.02 -12.67
CA HIS A 242 -28.76 -22.44 -12.72
C HIS A 242 -28.10 -23.15 -11.55
N GLU A 243 -28.77 -24.15 -11.01
CA GLU A 243 -28.18 -25.02 -10.00
C GLU A 243 -27.00 -25.77 -10.62
N THR A 244 -25.80 -25.56 -10.09
CA THR A 244 -24.57 -26.19 -10.57
C THR A 244 -23.83 -26.76 -9.37
N PRO A 245 -23.55 -28.08 -9.34
CA PRO A 245 -22.74 -28.66 -8.27
C PRO A 245 -21.38 -27.97 -8.16
N LEU A 246 -20.97 -27.61 -6.94
CA LEU A 246 -19.67 -26.95 -6.70
C LEU A 246 -18.48 -27.80 -7.20
N THR A 247 -18.62 -29.13 -7.19
CA THR A 247 -17.65 -30.09 -7.72
C THR A 247 -17.40 -29.94 -9.22
N GLU A 248 -18.40 -29.43 -9.96
CA GLU A 248 -18.35 -29.21 -11.41
C GLU A 248 -18.03 -27.76 -11.76
N PHE A 249 -18.37 -26.81 -10.87
CA PHE A 249 -18.09 -25.40 -11.08
C PHE A 249 -16.57 -25.14 -11.18
N ARG A 250 -16.16 -24.38 -12.20
CA ARG A 250 -14.76 -23.97 -12.40
C ARG A 250 -14.63 -22.47 -12.52
N GLU A 251 -15.55 -21.89 -13.27
CA GLU A 251 -15.59 -20.48 -13.56
C GLU A 251 -17.00 -20.16 -14.02
N GLY A 252 -17.50 -18.98 -13.66
CA GLY A 252 -18.81 -18.56 -14.14
C GLY A 252 -19.28 -17.26 -13.52
N LEU A 253 -20.38 -16.75 -14.07
CA LEU A 253 -21.12 -15.64 -13.51
C LEU A 253 -21.78 -16.07 -12.20
N VAL A 254 -21.65 -15.23 -11.18
CA VAL A 254 -22.28 -15.42 -9.87
C VAL A 254 -22.84 -14.08 -9.38
N TYR A 255 -23.77 -14.19 -8.44
CA TYR A 255 -24.38 -13.06 -7.78
C TYR A 255 -24.08 -13.14 -6.28
N TYR A 256 -23.42 -12.11 -5.74
CA TYR A 256 -23.23 -11.98 -4.31
C TYR A 256 -24.35 -11.14 -3.71
N TRP A 257 -25.22 -11.78 -2.93
CA TRP A 257 -26.43 -11.17 -2.40
C TRP A 257 -26.68 -11.59 -0.95
N PRO A 258 -25.98 -11.01 0.04
CA PRO A 258 -26.15 -11.41 1.42
C PRO A 258 -27.54 -11.03 1.96
N ASP A 259 -28.01 -11.74 2.98
CA ASP A 259 -29.34 -11.56 3.59
C ASP A 259 -29.68 -10.10 3.93
N ARG A 260 -28.69 -9.34 4.40
CA ARG A 260 -28.88 -7.91 4.71
C ARG A 260 -29.27 -7.10 3.45
N ALA A 261 -28.65 -7.39 2.31
CA ALA A 261 -28.98 -6.73 1.04
C ALA A 261 -30.35 -7.20 0.53
N GLN A 262 -30.66 -8.50 0.64
CA GLN A 262 -31.96 -9.07 0.30
C GLN A 262 -33.11 -8.44 1.10
N LYS A 263 -32.97 -8.38 2.43
CA LYS A 263 -33.96 -7.77 3.34
C LYS A 263 -34.20 -6.29 3.02
N LYS A 264 -33.16 -5.58 2.59
CA LYS A 264 -33.24 -4.18 2.15
C LYS A 264 -33.67 -4.01 0.68
N ARG A 265 -33.95 -5.11 -0.03
CA ARG A 265 -34.29 -5.13 -1.46
C ARG A 265 -33.27 -4.41 -2.35
N LEU A 266 -31.99 -4.47 -1.95
CA LEU A 266 -30.89 -3.94 -2.75
C LEU A 266 -30.49 -4.96 -3.82
N PRO A 267 -30.02 -4.54 -5.01
CA PRO A 267 -29.64 -5.45 -6.08
C PRO A 267 -28.42 -6.31 -5.70
N PRO A 268 -28.30 -7.52 -6.23
CA PRO A 268 -27.10 -8.34 -6.04
C PRO A 268 -25.86 -7.71 -6.70
N VAL A 269 -24.67 -8.02 -6.17
CA VAL A 269 -23.42 -7.71 -6.87
C VAL A 269 -23.15 -8.82 -7.89
N GLN A 270 -23.25 -8.48 -9.18
CA GLN A 270 -22.88 -9.37 -10.27
C GLN A 270 -21.35 -9.44 -10.39
N ALA A 271 -20.80 -10.64 -10.38
CA ALA A 271 -19.36 -10.88 -10.40
C ALA A 271 -19.03 -12.22 -11.07
N ARG A 272 -17.75 -12.45 -11.39
CA ARG A 272 -17.26 -13.73 -11.91
C ARG A 272 -16.47 -14.46 -10.83
N LEU A 273 -16.84 -15.71 -10.61
CA LEU A 273 -16.14 -16.61 -9.69
C LEU A 273 -15.14 -17.47 -10.48
N LEU A 274 -13.93 -17.62 -9.94
CA LEU A 274 -12.82 -18.34 -10.55
C LEU A 274 -12.29 -19.39 -9.56
N CYS A 275 -12.18 -20.64 -10.00
CA CYS A 275 -11.57 -21.73 -9.25
C CYS A 275 -10.10 -21.87 -9.66
N VAL A 276 -9.19 -21.44 -8.80
CA VAL A 276 -7.76 -21.68 -8.96
C VAL A 276 -7.41 -22.98 -8.24
N ARG A 277 -6.98 -23.97 -9.04
CA ARG A 277 -6.51 -25.26 -8.52
C ARG A 277 -5.01 -25.23 -8.31
N ASP A 278 -4.58 -25.41 -7.08
CA ASP A 278 -3.19 -25.72 -6.80
C ASP A 278 -2.98 -27.23 -7.03
N LYS A 279 -2.08 -27.60 -7.96
CA LYS A 279 -1.76 -29.02 -8.20
C LYS A 279 -0.96 -29.65 -7.05
N LYS A 280 -0.29 -28.82 -6.23
CA LYS A 280 0.55 -29.25 -5.10
C LYS A 280 -0.22 -29.29 -3.78
N ARG A 281 -1.16 -28.36 -3.58
CA ARG A 281 -2.02 -28.30 -2.39
C ARG A 281 -3.41 -28.77 -2.79
N LYS A 282 -3.95 -29.81 -2.14
CA LYS A 282 -5.30 -30.37 -2.41
C LYS A 282 -6.47 -29.40 -2.12
N VAL A 283 -6.22 -28.09 -2.03
CA VAL A 283 -7.19 -27.06 -1.64
C VAL A 283 -7.48 -26.16 -2.84
N HIS A 284 -8.76 -26.04 -3.18
CA HIS A 284 -9.23 -25.09 -4.18
C HIS A 284 -9.25 -23.67 -3.62
N VAL A 285 -8.72 -22.72 -4.37
CA VAL A 285 -8.80 -21.29 -4.04
C VAL A 285 -9.86 -20.68 -4.93
N TRP A 286 -10.90 -20.12 -4.31
CA TRP A 286 -11.99 -19.44 -4.99
C TRP A 286 -11.74 -17.94 -4.98
N LEU A 287 -11.73 -17.31 -6.15
CA LEU A 287 -11.48 -15.89 -6.32
C LEU A 287 -12.68 -15.24 -7.01
N LEU A 288 -13.17 -14.13 -6.46
CA LEU A 288 -14.28 -13.35 -7.01
C LEU A 288 -13.75 -12.05 -7.62
N THR A 289 -14.21 -11.71 -8.81
CA THR A 289 -13.84 -10.47 -9.51
C THR A 289 -15.04 -9.79 -10.15
N ASP A 290 -15.04 -8.46 -10.20
CA ASP A 290 -16.00 -7.66 -10.98
C ASP A 290 -15.75 -7.76 -12.50
N VAL A 291 -14.59 -8.24 -12.93
CA VAL A 291 -14.24 -8.36 -14.35
C VAL A 291 -14.89 -9.62 -14.96
N VAL A 292 -16.11 -9.46 -15.46
CA VAL A 292 -16.94 -10.55 -16.01
C VAL A 292 -16.34 -11.17 -17.28
N SER A 293 -15.70 -10.37 -18.14
CA SER A 293 -15.16 -10.85 -19.41
C SER A 293 -13.87 -11.65 -19.24
N SER A 294 -13.89 -12.94 -19.63
CA SER A 294 -12.71 -13.80 -19.65
C SER A 294 -11.63 -13.37 -20.63
N LYS A 295 -12.01 -12.62 -21.67
CA LYS A 295 -11.07 -12.01 -22.63
C LYS A 295 -10.30 -10.84 -22.01
N GLN A 296 -10.92 -10.10 -21.10
CA GLN A 296 -10.29 -8.95 -20.44
C GLN A 296 -9.44 -9.38 -19.22
N PHE A 297 -9.90 -10.41 -18.50
CA PHE A 297 -9.17 -10.94 -17.36
C PHE A 297 -9.26 -12.46 -17.31
N SER A 298 -8.15 -13.11 -17.68
CA SER A 298 -8.09 -14.57 -17.80
C SER A 298 -7.93 -15.25 -16.44
N LEU A 299 -8.33 -16.52 -16.34
CA LEU A 299 -8.06 -17.35 -15.16
C LEU A 299 -6.55 -17.45 -14.85
N SER A 300 -5.71 -17.45 -15.89
CA SER A 300 -4.25 -17.49 -15.74
C SER A 300 -3.72 -16.21 -15.11
N ASP A 301 -4.24 -15.04 -15.51
CA ASP A 301 -3.89 -13.75 -14.91
C ASP A 301 -4.36 -13.66 -13.47
N ALA A 302 -5.60 -14.09 -13.19
CA ALA A 302 -6.13 -14.13 -11.82
C ALA A 302 -5.26 -15.00 -10.90
N ASN A 303 -4.90 -16.20 -11.36
CA ASN A 303 -3.99 -17.08 -10.61
C ASN A 303 -2.61 -16.43 -10.40
N ARG A 304 -2.03 -15.84 -11.45
CA ARG A 304 -0.74 -15.15 -11.37
C ARG A 304 -0.77 -13.99 -10.37
N PHE A 305 -1.77 -13.13 -10.43
CA PHE A 305 -1.88 -11.95 -9.58
C PHE A 305 -2.12 -12.34 -8.12
N TYR A 306 -2.97 -13.34 -7.89
CA TYR A 306 -3.19 -13.86 -6.55
C TYR A 306 -1.94 -14.53 -5.96
N ARG A 307 -1.15 -15.23 -6.79
CA ARG A 307 0.14 -15.79 -6.37
C ARG A 307 1.14 -14.70 -5.99
N TRP A 308 1.23 -13.63 -6.78
CA TRP A 308 2.07 -12.47 -6.42
C TRP A 308 1.65 -11.85 -5.09
N ARG A 309 0.34 -11.72 -4.82
CA ARG A 309 -0.13 -11.23 -3.51
C ARG A 309 0.37 -12.10 -2.36
N TRP A 310 0.36 -13.42 -2.52
CA TRP A 310 0.89 -14.35 -1.52
C TRP A 310 2.41 -14.21 -1.35
N GLU A 311 3.16 -14.15 -2.44
CA GLU A 311 4.62 -13.95 -2.41
C GLU A 311 5.00 -12.61 -1.75
N ASN A 312 4.13 -11.60 -1.86
CA ASN A 312 4.36 -10.27 -1.30
C ASN A 312 4.14 -10.17 0.22
N GLU A 313 3.71 -11.22 0.93
CA GLU A 313 3.58 -11.20 2.40
C GLU A 313 4.88 -10.75 3.09
N GLY A 314 6.05 -11.12 2.55
CA GLY A 314 7.34 -10.64 3.06
C GLY A 314 7.59 -9.14 2.89
N TYR A 315 7.03 -8.49 1.86
CA TYR A 315 7.10 -7.03 1.71
C TYR A 315 6.20 -6.31 2.69
N PHE A 316 5.04 -6.88 3.03
CA PHE A 316 4.19 -6.36 4.10
C PHE A 316 4.94 -6.42 5.44
N SER A 317 5.47 -7.59 5.82
CA SER A 317 6.23 -7.76 7.07
C SER A 317 7.46 -6.85 7.15
N SER A 318 8.25 -6.71 6.09
CA SER A 318 9.44 -5.83 6.09
C SER A 318 9.08 -4.34 6.09
N THR A 319 8.01 -3.94 5.39
CA THR A 319 7.50 -2.55 5.45
C THR A 319 7.04 -2.20 6.85
N PHE A 320 6.31 -3.11 7.51
CA PHE A 320 5.83 -2.89 8.86
C PHE A 320 6.95 -2.85 9.91
N ALA A 321 8.09 -3.51 9.66
CA ALA A 321 9.28 -3.40 10.51
C ALA A 321 9.99 -2.03 10.42
N ILE A 322 9.73 -1.24 9.37
CA ILE A 322 10.33 0.10 9.16
C ILE A 322 9.55 1.21 9.88
N PHE A 323 8.30 0.95 10.27
CA PHE A 323 7.47 1.89 11.01
C PHE A 323 7.44 1.52 12.50
N PRO A 324 8.30 2.14 13.34
CA PRO A 324 8.25 1.99 14.79
C PRO A 324 7.03 2.68 15.43
#